data_AF-A0A963RR53-F1
#
_entry.id   AF-A0A963RR53-F1
#
_cell.length_a   1.000
_cell.length_b   1.000
_cell.length_c   1.000
_cell.angle_alpha   90.00
_cell.angle_beta   90.00
_cell.angle_gamma   90.00
#
_symmetry.space_group_name_H-M   'P 1'
#
loop_
_entity.id
_entity.type
_entity.pdbx_description
1 polymer ?
#
loop_
_entity_poly.entity_id
_entity_poly.type
_entity_poly.pdbx_seq_one_letter_code
_entity_poly.pdbx_strand_id
1 'polypeptide(L)'
;MSLAATLRNAFFGPHRGLPLAALRDAGFAEAELDAVQGTPAMADQLRRFAEGGGRIERVDAAFSGANGMPGLIRFYVPPVPQAHPHASYGSLAHELGHALFCPEQWQPPESFASAHAYARSRELGEAHAWLNQWRLTR
;
A
#
# COMPACT_ATOMS: atom_id res chain seq x y z
N MET A 1 19.23 3.12 29.06
CA MET A 1 18.48 4.03 28.15
C MET A 1 17.67 5.00 28.98
N SER A 2 17.65 6.29 28.62
CA SER A 2 16.93 7.34 29.37
C SER A 2 15.42 7.30 29.12
N LEU A 3 14.61 7.56 30.16
CA LEU A 3 13.15 7.66 30.10
C LEU A 3 12.68 8.65 29.00
N ALA A 4 13.47 9.69 28.72
CA ALA A 4 13.19 10.65 27.65
C ALA A 4 13.37 10.05 26.24
N ALA A 5 14.30 9.12 26.04
CA ALA A 5 14.46 8.40 24.77
C ALA A 5 13.33 7.38 24.56
N THR A 6 12.88 6.73 25.64
CA THR A 6 11.72 5.83 25.63
C THR A 6 10.43 6.57 25.29
N LEU A 7 10.20 7.75 25.89
CA LEU A 7 9.04 8.59 25.59
C LEU A 7 9.12 9.20 24.19
N ARG A 8 10.31 9.62 23.73
CA ARG A 8 10.47 10.14 22.36
C ARG A 8 10.30 9.03 21.31
N ASN A 9 10.65 7.78 21.58
CA ASN A 9 10.29 6.65 20.71
C ASN A 9 8.80 6.27 20.80
N ALA A 10 8.19 6.33 21.98
CA ALA A 10 6.77 6.03 22.17
C ALA A 10 5.85 7.10 21.54
N PHE A 11 6.27 8.37 21.54
CA PHE A 11 5.51 9.50 21.01
C PHE A 11 6.05 10.06 19.69
N PHE A 12 7.25 9.73 19.23
CA PHE A 12 7.84 10.23 17.97
C PHE A 12 8.68 9.16 17.27
N GLY A 13 8.47 7.89 17.59
CA GLY A 13 9.18 6.79 16.94
C GLY A 13 8.86 6.67 15.45
N PRO A 14 9.71 5.98 14.69
CA PRO A 14 9.63 5.86 13.22
C PRO A 14 8.35 5.18 12.69
N HIS A 15 7.48 4.69 13.58
CA HIS A 15 6.25 3.97 13.24
C HIS A 15 4.96 4.75 13.58
N ARG A 16 5.06 5.98 14.11
CA ARG A 16 3.88 6.78 14.45
C ARG A 16 3.20 7.26 13.16
N GLY A 17 1.89 6.99 13.03
CA GLY A 17 1.10 7.38 11.85
C GLY A 17 1.00 6.32 10.76
N LEU A 18 1.63 5.15 10.92
CA LEU A 18 1.42 4.03 10.00
C LEU A 18 0.05 3.37 10.26
N PRO A 19 -0.76 3.09 9.22
CA PRO A 19 -2.07 2.44 9.31
C PRO A 19 -1.97 0.92 9.55
N LEU A 20 -1.15 0.47 10.52
CA LEU A 20 -0.90 -0.95 10.79
C LEU A 20 -2.15 -1.70 11.25
N ALA A 21 -3.06 -1.04 11.97
CA ALA A 21 -4.34 -1.62 12.35
C ALA A 21 -5.17 -2.02 11.12
N ALA A 22 -5.23 -1.15 10.11
CA ALA A 22 -5.95 -1.42 8.87
C ALA A 22 -5.31 -2.56 8.06
N LEU A 23 -3.97 -2.67 8.05
CA LEU A 23 -3.29 -3.80 7.44
C LEU A 23 -3.59 -5.11 8.18
N ARG A 24 -3.60 -5.10 9.52
CA ARG A 24 -4.01 -6.26 10.32
C ARG A 24 -5.45 -6.66 10.02
N ASP A 25 -6.37 -5.70 9.95
CA ASP A 25 -7.78 -5.95 9.61
C ASP A 25 -7.93 -6.54 8.20
N ALA A 26 -7.07 -6.11 7.25
CA ALA A 26 -6.95 -6.66 5.90
C ALA A 26 -6.33 -8.07 5.83
N GLY A 27 -5.93 -8.64 6.97
CA GLY A 27 -5.46 -10.03 7.07
C GLY A 27 -3.96 -10.21 6.90
N PHE A 28 -3.16 -9.15 7.06
CA PHE A 28 -1.69 -9.26 7.05
C PHE A 28 -1.22 -10.07 8.27
N ALA A 29 -0.31 -11.02 8.04
CA ALA A 29 0.35 -11.76 9.12
C ALA A 29 1.31 -10.85 9.90
N GLU A 30 1.56 -11.14 11.17
CA GLU A 30 2.46 -10.32 12.00
C GLU A 30 3.88 -10.20 11.40
N ALA A 31 4.40 -11.25 10.76
CA ALA A 31 5.69 -11.18 10.07
C ALA A 31 5.72 -10.17 8.91
N GLU A 32 4.60 -10.00 8.19
CA GLU A 32 4.46 -9.00 7.14
C GLU A 32 4.38 -7.59 7.74
N LEU A 33 3.67 -7.42 8.86
CA LEU A 33 3.59 -6.16 9.59
C LEU A 33 4.96 -5.74 10.15
N ASP A 34 5.71 -6.69 10.72
CA ASP A 34 7.08 -6.48 11.19
C ASP A 34 7.99 -6.04 10.02
N ALA A 35 7.85 -6.64 8.84
CA ALA A 35 8.61 -6.24 7.65
C ALA A 35 8.25 -4.81 7.17
N VAL A 36 6.96 -4.45 7.20
CA VAL A 36 6.48 -3.09 6.89
C VAL A 36 7.08 -2.07 7.84
N GLN A 37 7.11 -2.37 9.14
CA GLN A 37 7.68 -1.48 10.15
C GLN A 37 9.21 -1.43 10.06
N GLY A 38 9.85 -2.57 9.84
CA GLY A 38 11.30 -2.74 9.82
C GLY A 38 11.99 -2.13 8.59
N THR A 39 11.24 -1.80 7.53
CA THR A 39 11.79 -1.23 6.30
C THR A 39 11.51 0.27 6.19
N PRO A 40 12.52 1.15 6.36
CA PRO A 40 12.29 2.60 6.37
C PRO A 40 11.64 3.15 5.10
N ALA A 41 12.05 2.64 3.93
CA ALA A 41 11.49 3.09 2.65
C ALA A 41 9.99 2.73 2.50
N MET A 42 9.57 1.56 3.00
CA MET A 42 8.16 1.17 3.04
C MET A 42 7.39 2.06 4.02
N ALA A 43 7.89 2.21 5.25
CA ALA A 43 7.29 3.05 6.27
C ALA A 43 7.11 4.50 5.78
N ASP A 44 8.10 5.06 5.09
CA ASP A 44 8.02 6.41 4.53
C ASP A 44 6.95 6.55 3.44
N GLN A 45 6.82 5.57 2.54
CA GLN A 45 5.76 5.59 1.52
C GLN A 45 4.38 5.48 2.14
N LEU A 46 4.21 4.56 3.08
CA LEU A 46 2.95 4.33 3.77
C LEU A 46 2.54 5.54 4.61
N ARG A 47 3.50 6.20 5.26
CA ARG A 47 3.30 7.46 5.97
C ARG A 47 2.88 8.59 5.03
N ARG A 48 3.57 8.78 3.89
CA ARG A 48 3.19 9.77 2.88
C ARG A 48 1.77 9.54 2.35
N PHE A 49 1.40 8.28 2.11
CA PHE A 49 0.05 7.91 1.71
C PHE A 49 -0.98 8.31 2.78
N ALA A 50 -0.73 7.96 4.04
CA ALA A 50 -1.62 8.31 5.15
C ALA A 50 -1.72 9.82 5.42
N GLU A 51 -0.59 10.55 5.39
CA GLU A 51 -0.54 12.01 5.53
C GLU A 51 -1.29 12.72 4.40
N GLY A 52 -1.33 12.13 3.20
CA GLY A 52 -2.16 12.57 2.08
C GLY A 52 -3.66 12.25 2.22
N GLY A 53 -4.11 11.73 3.36
CA GLY A 53 -5.49 11.31 3.60
C GLY A 53 -5.83 9.92 3.05
N GLY A 54 -4.81 9.13 2.69
CA GLY A 54 -4.95 7.78 2.18
C GLY A 54 -5.56 6.81 3.19
N ARG A 55 -6.45 5.95 2.71
CA ARG A 55 -7.09 4.89 3.52
C ARG A 55 -6.72 3.51 3.03
N ILE A 56 -6.68 2.57 3.96
CA ILE A 56 -6.55 1.14 3.67
C ILE A 56 -7.83 0.46 4.14
N GLU A 57 -8.46 -0.29 3.25
CA GLU A 57 -9.76 -0.92 3.49
C GLU A 57 -9.68 -2.42 3.21
N ARG A 58 -10.27 -3.20 4.11
CA ARG A 58 -10.65 -4.59 3.83
C ARG A 58 -12.00 -4.61 3.12
N VAL A 59 -12.11 -5.42 2.08
CA VAL A 59 -13.36 -5.73 1.40
C VAL A 59 -13.56 -7.24 1.44
N ASP A 60 -14.64 -7.69 2.07
CA ASP A 60 -15.01 -9.11 2.00
C ASP A 60 -15.43 -9.45 0.56
N ALA A 61 -14.80 -10.46 -0.01
CA ALA A 61 -14.96 -10.85 -1.41
C ALA A 61 -14.90 -12.36 -1.58
N ALA A 62 -15.26 -12.90 -2.76
CA ALA A 62 -15.10 -14.33 -3.05
C ALA A 62 -13.68 -14.69 -3.53
N PHE A 63 -12.78 -13.71 -3.65
CA PHE A 63 -11.45 -13.84 -4.19
C PHE A 63 -10.44 -13.05 -3.35
N SER A 64 -9.15 -13.38 -3.49
CA SER A 64 -8.07 -12.56 -2.94
C SER A 64 -7.53 -11.62 -4.02
N GLY A 65 -7.36 -10.35 -3.68
CA GLY A 65 -6.79 -9.34 -4.57
C GLY A 65 -6.43 -8.06 -3.84
N ALA A 66 -5.76 -7.15 -4.52
CA ALA A 66 -5.49 -5.81 -4.02
C ALA A 66 -5.68 -4.78 -5.15
N ASN A 67 -5.93 -3.53 -4.78
CA ASN A 67 -6.00 -2.39 -5.71
C ASN A 67 -5.65 -1.11 -4.95
N GLY A 68 -4.63 -0.40 -5.43
CA GLY A 68 -4.22 0.91 -4.95
C GLY A 68 -4.51 2.01 -5.94
N MET A 69 -5.22 3.04 -5.50
CA MET A 69 -5.44 4.29 -6.21
C MET A 69 -5.09 5.47 -5.30
N PRO A 70 -4.93 6.70 -5.82
CA PRO A 70 -4.72 7.88 -5.01
C PRO A 70 -5.75 7.97 -3.89
N GLY A 71 -5.27 8.02 -2.64
CA GLY A 71 -6.10 8.12 -1.45
C GLY A 71 -6.77 6.83 -0.97
N LEU A 72 -6.67 5.70 -1.69
CA LEU A 72 -7.32 4.46 -1.28
C LEU A 72 -6.61 3.19 -1.75
N ILE A 73 -6.31 2.29 -0.81
CA ILE A 73 -5.87 0.92 -1.09
C ILE A 73 -6.91 -0.04 -0.52
N ARG A 74 -7.34 -1.01 -1.33
CA ARG A 74 -8.26 -2.07 -0.93
C ARG A 74 -7.61 -3.43 -1.00
N PHE A 75 -7.84 -4.24 0.01
CA PHE A 75 -7.54 -5.67 0.01
C PHE A 75 -8.85 -6.44 -0.02
N TYR A 76 -9.02 -7.27 -1.04
CA TYR A 76 -10.17 -8.16 -1.21
C TYR A 76 -9.85 -9.48 -0.51
N VAL A 77 -10.67 -9.86 0.47
CA VAL A 77 -10.38 -10.93 1.43
C VAL A 77 -11.45 -12.01 1.33
N PRO A 78 -11.10 -13.25 0.93
CA PRO A 78 -12.03 -14.38 0.94
C PRO A 78 -12.41 -14.81 2.36
N PRO A 79 -13.58 -15.46 2.55
CA PRO A 79 -13.90 -16.09 3.81
C PRO A 79 -12.87 -17.19 4.16
N VAL A 80 -12.51 -17.28 5.45
CA VAL A 80 -11.61 -18.27 6.06
C VAL A 80 -12.07 -19.70 5.68
N PRO A 81 -11.18 -20.66 5.33
CA PRO A 81 -9.78 -20.81 5.74
C PRO A 81 -8.72 -20.54 4.65
N GLN A 82 -9.08 -19.83 3.57
CA GLN A 82 -8.16 -19.62 2.47
C GLN A 82 -7.07 -18.60 2.84
N ALA A 83 -5.83 -18.90 2.45
CA ALA A 83 -4.73 -17.94 2.55
C ALA A 83 -5.10 -16.63 1.84
N HIS A 84 -4.61 -15.50 2.36
CA HIS A 84 -4.79 -14.17 1.78
C HIS A 84 -3.49 -13.74 1.09
N PRO A 85 -3.13 -14.31 -0.08
CA PRO A 85 -1.81 -14.07 -0.69
C PRO A 85 -1.55 -12.59 -1.00
N HIS A 86 -2.60 -11.79 -1.20
CA HIS A 86 -2.48 -10.35 -1.44
C HIS A 86 -2.38 -9.51 -0.17
N ALA A 87 -2.58 -10.10 1.02
CA ALA A 87 -2.29 -9.45 2.29
C ALA A 87 -0.81 -9.64 2.66
N SER A 88 0.07 -9.12 1.79
CA SER A 88 1.53 -9.27 1.89
C SER A 88 2.25 -7.94 1.68
N TYR A 89 3.47 -7.84 2.19
CA TYR A 89 4.39 -6.73 2.01
C TYR A 89 4.60 -6.42 0.52
N GLY A 90 4.77 -7.45 -0.30
CA GLY A 90 4.96 -7.31 -1.75
C GLY A 90 3.74 -6.69 -2.44
N SER A 91 2.53 -7.15 -2.12
CA SER A 91 1.29 -6.56 -2.63
C SER A 91 1.10 -5.13 -2.14
N LEU A 92 1.35 -4.84 -0.85
CA LEU A 92 1.29 -3.46 -0.35
C LEU A 92 2.27 -2.54 -1.09
N ALA A 93 3.50 -3.00 -1.33
CA ALA A 93 4.50 -2.26 -2.09
C ALA A 93 4.01 -1.98 -3.53
N HIS A 94 3.40 -2.96 -4.17
CA HIS A 94 2.80 -2.81 -5.49
C HIS A 94 1.70 -1.74 -5.49
N GLU A 95 0.73 -1.85 -4.59
CA GLU A 95 -0.42 -0.93 -4.52
C GLU A 95 -0.02 0.51 -4.14
N LEU A 96 0.96 0.67 -3.25
CA LEU A 96 1.56 1.99 -2.98
C LEU A 96 2.20 2.58 -4.23
N GLY A 97 2.75 1.73 -5.09
CA GLY A 97 3.31 2.16 -6.36
C GLY A 97 2.27 2.77 -7.29
N HIS A 98 1.10 2.14 -7.40
CA HIS A 98 -0.03 2.72 -8.13
C HIS A 98 -0.55 4.01 -7.47
N ALA A 99 -0.66 4.02 -6.15
CA ALA A 99 -1.26 5.13 -5.42
C ALA A 99 -0.40 6.40 -5.41
N LEU A 100 0.94 6.28 -5.49
CA LEU A 100 1.86 7.39 -5.25
C LEU A 100 2.61 7.92 -6.47
N PHE A 101 2.88 7.11 -7.51
CA PHE A 101 3.88 7.49 -8.52
C PHE A 101 3.33 7.84 -9.90
N CYS A 102 2.15 7.36 -10.28
CA CYS A 102 1.51 7.69 -11.56
C CYS A 102 0.00 7.92 -11.37
N PRO A 103 -0.41 9.07 -10.83
CA PRO A 103 -1.82 9.37 -10.62
C PRO A 103 -2.60 9.50 -11.93
N GLU A 104 -1.95 9.82 -13.05
CA GLU A 104 -2.58 9.98 -14.36
C GLU A 104 -3.25 8.70 -14.86
N GLN A 105 -2.77 7.52 -14.44
CA GLN A 105 -3.39 6.22 -14.78
C GLN A 105 -4.85 6.10 -14.31
N TRP A 106 -5.27 6.92 -13.34
CA TRP A 106 -6.60 6.91 -12.73
C TRP A 106 -7.54 7.97 -13.31
N GLN A 107 -7.09 8.76 -14.30
CA GLN A 107 -8.00 9.63 -15.03
C GLN A 107 -9.07 8.80 -15.75
N PRO A 108 -10.30 9.30 -15.85
CA PRO A 108 -11.37 8.56 -16.49
C PRO A 108 -11.14 8.51 -18.02
N PRO A 109 -11.63 7.45 -18.73
CA PRO A 109 -11.34 7.23 -20.15
C PRO A 109 -11.60 8.43 -21.08
N GLU A 110 -12.62 9.24 -20.78
CA GLU A 110 -12.97 10.46 -21.52
C GLU A 110 -11.90 11.56 -21.46
N SER A 111 -10.96 11.48 -20.52
CA SER A 111 -9.83 12.43 -20.42
C SER A 111 -8.73 12.16 -21.45
N PHE A 112 -8.82 11.06 -22.21
CA PHE A 112 -7.80 10.64 -23.15
C PHE A 112 -8.25 10.85 -24.59
N ALA A 113 -7.37 11.44 -25.41
CA ALA A 113 -7.65 11.69 -26.83
C ALA A 113 -7.75 10.41 -27.69
N SER A 114 -7.28 9.26 -27.19
CA SER A 114 -7.38 7.97 -27.87
C SER A 114 -7.25 6.79 -26.92
N ALA A 115 -7.70 5.61 -27.36
CA ALA A 115 -7.48 4.35 -26.64
C ALA A 115 -5.99 4.04 -26.41
N HIS A 116 -5.12 4.43 -27.34
CA HIS A 116 -3.66 4.24 -27.17
C HIS A 116 -3.12 5.11 -26.02
N ALA A 117 -3.56 6.36 -25.91
CA ALA A 117 -3.15 7.24 -24.83
C ALA A 117 -3.62 6.70 -23.47
N TYR A 118 -4.86 6.22 -23.39
CA TYR A 118 -5.41 5.57 -22.19
C TYR A 118 -4.60 4.33 -21.81
N ALA A 119 -4.41 3.38 -22.75
CA ALA A 119 -3.66 2.16 -22.50
C ALA A 119 -2.22 2.45 -22.05
N ARG A 120 -1.53 3.38 -22.72
CA ARG A 120 -0.18 3.79 -22.31
C ARG A 120 -0.13 4.31 -20.88
N SER A 121 -1.13 5.09 -20.45
CA SER A 121 -1.19 5.59 -19.07
C SER A 121 -1.39 4.46 -18.06
N ARG A 122 -2.20 3.45 -18.39
CA ARG A 122 -2.38 2.25 -17.55
C ARG A 122 -1.10 1.43 -17.44
N GLU A 123 -0.44 1.16 -18.57
CA GLU A 123 0.83 0.42 -18.62
C GLU A 123 1.97 1.11 -17.85
N LEU A 124 2.06 2.45 -17.94
CA LEU A 124 3.03 3.21 -17.14
C LEU A 124 2.74 3.08 -15.65
N GLY A 125 1.47 3.11 -15.25
CA GLY A 125 1.04 2.89 -13.89
C GLY A 125 1.46 1.54 -13.32
N GLU A 126 1.23 0.46 -14.07
CA GLU A 126 1.71 -0.91 -13.74
C GLU A 126 3.23 -0.96 -13.64
N ALA A 127 3.96 -0.34 -14.59
CA ALA A 127 5.42 -0.31 -14.55
C ALA A 127 5.95 0.39 -13.28
N HIS A 128 5.30 1.46 -12.84
CA HIS A 128 5.61 2.14 -11.59
C HIS A 128 5.34 1.24 -10.36
N ALA A 129 4.23 0.50 -10.36
CA ALA A 129 3.89 -0.44 -9.30
C ALA A 129 4.92 -1.58 -9.19
N TRP A 130 5.26 -2.23 -10.31
CA TRP A 130 6.28 -3.28 -10.35
C TRP A 130 7.66 -2.78 -9.93
N LEU A 131 8.08 -1.61 -10.41
CA LEU A 131 9.36 -1.02 -10.03
C LEU A 131 9.40 -0.70 -8.53
N ASN A 132 8.30 -0.21 -7.95
CA ASN A 132 8.23 0.08 -6.53
C ASN A 132 8.32 -1.19 -5.69
N GLN A 133 7.52 -2.21 -6.03
CA GLN A 133 7.56 -3.52 -5.40
C GLN A 133 8.98 -4.09 -5.42
N TRP A 134 9.60 -4.15 -6.60
CA TRP A 134 10.95 -4.67 -6.77
C TRP A 134 11.99 -3.91 -5.94
N ARG A 135 11.86 -2.59 -5.78
CA ARG A 135 12.78 -1.78 -4.97
C ARG A 135 12.64 -2.07 -3.47
N LEU A 136 11.44 -2.39 -3.02
CA LEU A 136 11.13 -2.59 -1.61
C LEU A 136 11.31 -4.04 -1.15
N THR A 137 11.29 -5.01 -2.06
CA THR A 137 11.43 -6.45 -1.75
C THR A 137 12.84 -7.01 -2.01
N ARG A 138 13.86 -6.15 -2.01
CA ARG A 138 15.26 -6.51 -2.26
C ARG A 138 16.12 -6.42 -1.02
#